data_AF-A0A945AK30-F1
#
_entry.id   AF-A0A945AK30-F1
#
_cell.length_a   1.000
_cell.length_b   1.000
_cell.length_c   1.000
_cell.angle_alpha   90.00
_cell.angle_beta   90.00
_cell.angle_gamma   90.00
#
_symmetry.space_group_name_H-M   'P 1'
#
loop_
_entity.id
_entity.type
_entity.pdbx_description
1 polymer ?
#
loop_
_entity_poly.entity_id
_entity_poly.type
_entity_poly.pdbx_seq_one_letter_code
_entity_poly.pdbx_strand_id
1 'polypeptide(L)'
;MSTYLPNAMALRLLLAADNKPDNSVIPHMGYADLDLVKNTFKQPQFPLIQGQQGEHRHLAITYGIKQRERIIAVILASVDFQDLQQNFKILGHEHLYIELKQADVVLFSHGLADIKSSASHHSFKVKDTAWTVSYWYQDSLDLPLVYLTLGTILIAAFISGLACYIGFRKSEKLLVHDQRSILKATQDLMAGNAGGNYPMKLQVMSNLISSIIQFKHENNTASTTVSVALEKPIQSTDTPFLDATLVGIDVNDVSGKEADEIISLPEFTNKKTTAETKIESNLSPVPTAEKSVKTTVKKPSPSDVIFRAYDIRGIVDQTLTNDIVYDIGRALGSEALDKGVKAIVTARDGRLSSPALNKVLADGILSTGTNILDIGAVPTPILYFVAHHHDCHSGVMLTGSHNPANYNGLKIVLAGETLSGDSIQKLKKRIDSNNLYDNLPGKLTENSMFTNEYISYLTKDIRIARSLKVVIDAGNGIAGEIAPTLVRTLGCEVIELFCNIDGRFPNHHPDPSKPKNLVDLIAAVEEHQADVGLAFDGDGDRLGVIDSNGNIIWPDRQMMLFSKFILAKNPGAEVIYDVKCSRNL
;
A
#
# COMPACT_ATOMS: atom_id res chain seq x y z
N MET A 1 -27.56 -6.77 23.22
CA MET A 1 -26.36 -6.62 22.38
C MET A 1 -25.30 -5.81 23.12
N SER A 2 -25.61 -4.57 23.49
CA SER A 2 -24.75 -3.66 24.27
C SER A 2 -24.22 -4.21 25.60
N THR A 3 -24.95 -5.13 26.24
CA THR A 3 -24.54 -5.77 27.51
C THR A 3 -23.42 -6.81 27.36
N TYR A 4 -23.32 -7.47 26.19
CA TYR A 4 -22.39 -8.60 25.98
C TYR A 4 -21.26 -8.27 25.00
N LEU A 5 -21.52 -7.39 24.04
CA LEU A 5 -20.55 -6.84 23.10
C LEU A 5 -20.84 -5.34 22.98
N PRO A 6 -20.25 -4.50 23.85
CA PRO A 6 -20.36 -3.05 23.70
C PRO A 6 -19.81 -2.65 22.33
N ASN A 7 -20.50 -1.71 21.67
CA ASN A 7 -20.12 -1.12 20.38
C ASN A 7 -20.16 -2.09 19.17
N ALA A 8 -20.83 -3.24 19.30
CA ALA A 8 -21.19 -4.06 18.14
C ALA A 8 -22.26 -3.36 17.29
N MET A 9 -21.91 -3.04 16.06
CA MET A 9 -22.78 -2.45 15.05
C MET A 9 -23.71 -3.50 14.45
N ALA A 10 -23.20 -4.72 14.22
CA ALA A 10 -23.96 -5.83 13.67
C ALA A 10 -23.49 -7.18 14.24
N LEU A 11 -24.41 -8.14 14.32
CA LEU A 11 -24.10 -9.53 14.65
C LEU A 11 -24.84 -10.43 13.66
N ARG A 12 -24.10 -11.34 13.04
CA ARG A 12 -24.63 -12.28 12.07
C ARG A 12 -24.33 -13.69 12.53
N LEU A 13 -25.32 -14.57 12.43
CA LEU A 13 -25.15 -16.01 12.63
C LEU A 13 -25.14 -16.66 11.25
N LEU A 14 -24.01 -17.26 10.87
CA LEU A 14 -23.77 -17.79 9.53
C LEU A 14 -23.52 -19.28 9.60
N LEU A 15 -24.14 -20.01 8.68
CA LEU A 15 -23.95 -21.45 8.47
C LEU A 15 -22.88 -21.69 7.40
N ALA A 16 -22.33 -22.91 7.35
CA ALA A 16 -21.29 -23.25 6.37
C ALA A 16 -21.76 -23.12 4.89
N ALA A 17 -23.08 -23.17 4.66
CA ALA A 17 -23.68 -22.99 3.34
C ALA A 17 -23.83 -21.52 2.92
N ASP A 18 -23.72 -20.57 3.86
CA ASP A 18 -23.92 -19.16 3.59
C ASP A 18 -22.70 -18.60 2.86
N ASN A 19 -22.93 -18.19 1.60
CA ASN A 19 -21.87 -17.79 0.66
C ASN A 19 -22.16 -16.46 -0.04
N LYS A 20 -23.20 -15.74 0.39
CA LYS A 20 -23.64 -14.49 -0.24
C LYS A 20 -23.32 -13.31 0.67
N PRO A 21 -22.78 -12.21 0.13
CA PRO A 21 -22.65 -10.95 0.86
C PRO A 21 -24.02 -10.50 1.41
N ASP A 22 -24.00 -9.81 2.54
CA ASP A 22 -25.19 -9.25 3.17
C ASP A 22 -25.09 -7.73 3.24
N ASN A 23 -25.91 -7.07 2.43
CA ASN A 23 -26.00 -5.61 2.35
C ASN A 23 -27.21 -5.04 3.12
N SER A 24 -27.92 -5.87 3.90
CA SER A 24 -29.14 -5.44 4.61
C SER A 24 -28.86 -4.66 5.90
N VAL A 25 -27.64 -4.79 6.45
CA VAL A 25 -27.21 -4.16 7.69
C VAL A 25 -25.85 -3.50 7.49
N ILE A 26 -25.67 -2.30 8.04
CA ILE A 26 -24.39 -1.58 8.06
C ILE A 26 -23.62 -1.94 9.34
N PRO A 27 -22.34 -2.32 9.25
CA PRO A 27 -21.53 -2.42 8.04
C PRO A 27 -21.91 -3.65 7.20
N HIS A 28 -21.86 -3.49 5.87
CA HIS A 28 -22.15 -4.58 4.93
C HIS A 28 -21.18 -5.74 5.15
N MET A 29 -21.68 -6.96 5.08
CA MET A 29 -20.85 -8.16 5.09
C MET A 29 -20.33 -8.41 3.68
N GLY A 30 -19.07 -8.07 3.44
CA GLY A 30 -18.41 -8.26 2.14
C GLY A 30 -17.87 -9.67 1.94
N TYR A 31 -17.15 -9.88 0.84
CA TYR A 31 -16.45 -11.15 0.60
C TYR A 31 -15.31 -11.41 1.58
N ALA A 32 -14.66 -10.35 2.09
CA ALA A 32 -13.63 -10.46 3.12
C ALA A 32 -14.22 -11.00 4.44
N ASP A 33 -15.45 -10.62 4.79
CA ASP A 33 -16.13 -11.10 6.01
C ASP A 33 -16.51 -12.56 5.85
N LEU A 34 -17.00 -12.93 4.67
CA LEU A 34 -17.30 -14.31 4.33
C LEU A 34 -16.06 -15.19 4.34
N ASP A 35 -14.92 -14.70 3.86
CA ASP A 35 -13.67 -15.46 3.89
C ASP A 35 -13.20 -15.69 5.34
N LEU A 36 -13.26 -14.66 6.17
CA LEU A 36 -12.98 -14.78 7.61
C LEU A 36 -13.87 -15.83 8.26
N VAL A 37 -15.19 -15.79 7.99
CA VAL A 37 -16.18 -16.75 8.49
C VAL A 37 -15.88 -18.18 8.03
N LYS A 38 -15.55 -18.37 6.75
CA LYS A 38 -15.19 -19.68 6.18
C LYS A 38 -13.95 -20.26 6.83
N ASN A 39 -12.95 -19.43 7.07
CA ASN A 39 -11.72 -19.86 7.73
C ASN A 39 -11.98 -20.20 9.21
N THR A 40 -12.94 -19.53 9.87
CA THR A 40 -13.36 -19.85 11.23
C THR A 40 -13.99 -21.23 11.38
N PHE A 41 -14.65 -21.77 10.35
CA PHE A 41 -15.11 -23.16 10.35
C PHE A 41 -13.97 -24.18 10.40
N LYS A 42 -12.76 -23.81 9.97
CA LYS A 42 -11.58 -24.67 9.97
C LYS A 42 -10.75 -24.50 11.25
N GLN A 43 -10.49 -23.26 11.64
CA GLN A 43 -9.67 -22.91 12.80
C GLN A 43 -10.03 -21.52 13.33
N PRO A 44 -9.85 -21.24 14.64
CA PRO A 44 -10.07 -19.90 15.19
C PRO A 44 -9.29 -18.82 14.44
N GLN A 45 -9.93 -17.69 14.15
CA GLN A 45 -9.33 -16.55 13.45
C GLN A 45 -9.09 -15.38 14.40
N PHE A 46 -8.06 -14.60 14.14
CA PHE A 46 -7.85 -13.34 14.84
C PHE A 46 -8.85 -12.28 14.36
N PRO A 47 -9.21 -11.31 15.21
CA PRO A 47 -9.95 -10.13 14.78
C PRO A 47 -9.23 -9.38 13.65
N LEU A 48 -9.97 -8.99 12.61
CA LEU A 48 -9.44 -8.25 11.46
C LEU A 48 -10.29 -7.02 11.18
N ILE A 49 -9.64 -5.91 10.80
CA ILE A 49 -10.38 -4.76 10.28
C ILE A 49 -10.75 -5.00 8.83
N GLN A 50 -12.01 -4.72 8.51
CA GLN A 50 -12.61 -4.88 7.20
C GLN A 50 -13.29 -3.58 6.77
N GLY A 51 -13.46 -3.41 5.45
CA GLY A 51 -13.93 -2.17 4.84
C GLY A 51 -12.80 -1.14 4.67
N GLN A 52 -12.80 -0.44 3.52
CA GLN A 52 -11.73 0.50 3.17
C GLN A 52 -11.87 1.83 3.94
N GLN A 53 -13.02 2.50 3.88
CA GLN A 53 -13.30 3.78 4.55
C GLN A 53 -14.80 3.96 4.82
N GLY A 54 -15.16 4.91 5.70
CA GLY A 54 -16.55 5.30 5.97
C GLY A 54 -17.30 4.36 6.92
N GLU A 55 -18.64 4.37 6.83
CA GLU A 55 -19.57 3.64 7.72
C GLU A 55 -19.50 2.11 7.59
N HIS A 56 -18.80 1.61 6.57
CA HIS A 56 -18.59 0.17 6.36
C HIS A 56 -17.28 -0.34 6.98
N ARG A 57 -16.40 0.54 7.46
CA ARG A 57 -15.15 0.15 8.10
C ARG A 57 -15.43 -0.33 9.52
N HIS A 58 -15.04 -1.55 9.83
CA HIS A 58 -15.36 -2.17 11.12
C HIS A 58 -14.34 -3.23 11.52
N LEU A 59 -14.31 -3.56 12.81
CA LEU A 59 -13.57 -4.69 13.34
C LEU A 59 -14.45 -5.95 13.25
N ALA A 60 -14.05 -6.91 12.42
CA ALA A 60 -14.72 -8.19 12.26
C ALA A 60 -14.13 -9.22 13.25
N ILE A 61 -14.99 -9.74 14.13
CA ILE A 61 -14.67 -10.77 15.10
C ILE A 61 -15.54 -11.99 14.80
N THR A 62 -14.92 -13.17 14.68
CA THR A 62 -15.66 -14.40 14.43
C THR A 62 -15.52 -15.39 15.58
N TYR A 63 -16.60 -16.10 15.87
CA TYR A 63 -16.61 -17.16 16.87
C TYR A 63 -17.39 -18.38 16.39
N GLY A 64 -16.74 -19.55 16.36
CA GLY A 64 -17.37 -20.80 15.96
C GLY A 64 -18.22 -21.42 17.07
N ILE A 65 -19.50 -21.63 16.81
CA ILE A 65 -20.40 -22.39 17.69
C ILE A 65 -20.15 -23.88 17.47
N LYS A 66 -19.68 -24.57 18.51
CA LYS A 66 -19.34 -25.98 18.46
C LYS A 66 -20.49 -26.87 18.94
N GLN A 67 -20.71 -27.98 18.25
CA GLN A 67 -21.53 -29.10 18.69
C GLN A 67 -20.79 -30.41 18.39
N ARG A 68 -20.52 -31.24 19.41
CA ARG A 68 -19.76 -32.51 19.28
C ARG A 68 -18.44 -32.33 18.51
N GLU A 69 -17.63 -31.36 18.94
CA GLU A 69 -16.31 -31.02 18.35
C GLU A 69 -16.33 -30.51 16.89
N ARG A 70 -17.50 -30.26 16.29
CA ARG A 70 -17.63 -29.64 14.97
C ARG A 70 -18.25 -28.26 15.08
N ILE A 71 -17.70 -27.30 14.32
CA ILE A 71 -18.28 -25.95 14.21
C ILE A 71 -19.49 -26.04 13.28
N ILE A 72 -20.68 -25.77 13.81
CA ILE A 72 -21.96 -25.86 13.07
C ILE A 72 -22.43 -24.52 12.54
N ALA A 73 -22.00 -23.43 13.19
CA ALA A 73 -22.30 -22.06 12.80
C ALA A 73 -21.18 -21.13 13.27
N VAL A 74 -21.06 -19.96 12.67
CA VAL A 74 -20.12 -18.92 13.06
C VAL A 74 -20.90 -17.65 13.37
N ILE A 75 -20.62 -17.05 14.51
CA ILE A 75 -21.07 -15.70 14.84
C ILE A 75 -20.03 -14.73 14.28
N LEU A 76 -20.45 -13.80 13.43
CA LEU A 76 -19.67 -12.65 12.99
C LEU A 76 -20.18 -11.41 13.72
N ALA A 77 -19.35 -10.82 14.57
CA ALA A 77 -19.61 -9.53 15.20
C ALA A 77 -18.83 -8.45 14.46
N SER A 78 -19.54 -7.43 13.98
CA SER A 78 -18.96 -6.22 13.40
C SER A 78 -18.98 -5.13 14.46
N VAL A 79 -17.81 -4.69 14.92
CA VAL A 79 -17.64 -3.70 15.99
C VAL A 79 -17.14 -2.39 15.40
N ASP A 80 -17.60 -1.26 15.93
CA ASP A 80 -17.16 0.06 15.48
C ASP A 80 -15.65 0.22 15.69
N PHE A 81 -14.96 0.59 14.61
CA PHE A 81 -13.51 0.83 14.64
C PHE A 81 -13.16 2.24 15.16
N GLN A 82 -14.08 3.20 15.12
CA GLN A 82 -13.80 4.59 15.49
C GLN A 82 -13.45 4.74 16.97
N ASP A 83 -14.06 3.95 17.86
CA ASP A 83 -13.78 3.98 19.29
C ASP A 83 -12.35 3.56 19.64
N LEU A 84 -11.80 2.60 18.87
CA LEU A 84 -10.41 2.16 18.99
C LEU A 84 -9.45 3.30 18.65
N GLN A 85 -9.78 4.10 17.63
CA GLN A 85 -8.99 5.26 17.23
C GLN A 85 -9.02 6.37 18.28
N GLN A 86 -10.16 6.61 18.94
CA GLN A 86 -10.28 7.65 19.97
C GLN A 86 -9.40 7.36 21.18
N ASN A 87 -9.39 6.11 21.64
CA ASN A 87 -8.53 5.68 22.76
C ASN A 87 -7.03 5.80 22.42
N PHE A 88 -6.66 5.70 21.15
CA PHE A 88 -5.27 5.80 20.71
C PHE A 88 -4.75 7.25 20.60
N LYS A 89 -5.64 8.24 20.42
CA LYS A 89 -5.27 9.66 20.35
C LYS A 89 -4.71 10.21 21.67
N ILE A 90 -4.95 9.53 22.79
CA ILE A 90 -4.49 9.96 24.12
C ILE A 90 -2.96 9.80 24.27
N LEU A 91 -2.31 9.02 23.39
CA LEU A 91 -0.89 8.66 23.50
C LEU A 91 0.08 9.62 22.77
N GLY A 92 -0.39 10.75 22.25
CA GLY A 92 0.44 11.70 21.49
C GLY A 92 1.38 12.53 22.36
N HIS A 93 2.68 12.52 22.06
CA HIS A 93 3.70 13.36 22.67
C HIS A 93 4.63 13.93 21.60
N GLU A 94 5.25 15.10 21.82
CA GLU A 94 6.09 15.81 20.83
C GLU A 94 7.33 15.02 20.34
N HIS A 95 7.71 13.96 21.04
CA HIS A 95 8.89 13.13 20.71
C HIS A 95 8.54 11.70 20.33
N LEU A 96 7.25 11.39 20.16
CA LEU A 96 6.76 10.03 19.98
C LEU A 96 5.86 9.92 18.76
N TYR A 97 6.17 8.98 17.89
CA TYR A 97 5.31 8.59 16.78
C TYR A 97 4.93 7.11 16.95
N ILE A 98 3.64 6.79 16.91
CA ILE A 98 3.14 5.41 17.09
C ILE A 98 2.21 5.06 15.94
N GLU A 99 2.31 3.82 15.45
CA GLU A 99 1.41 3.21 14.48
C GLU A 99 0.89 1.88 14.98
N LEU A 100 -0.40 1.64 14.77
CA LEU A 100 -0.96 0.30 14.82
C LEU A 100 -1.06 -0.24 13.39
N LYS A 101 -0.45 -1.38 13.15
CA LYS A 101 -0.45 -2.06 11.85
C LYS A 101 -1.19 -3.37 11.93
N GLN A 102 -1.86 -3.75 10.86
CA GLN A 102 -2.34 -5.11 10.63
C GLN A 102 -1.63 -5.64 9.39
N ALA A 103 -0.68 -6.56 9.60
CA ALA A 103 0.36 -6.87 8.62
C ALA A 103 1.07 -5.58 8.15
N ASP A 104 1.02 -5.26 6.86
CA ASP A 104 1.72 -4.11 6.27
C ASP A 104 0.85 -2.85 6.19
N VAL A 105 -0.44 -2.93 6.55
CA VAL A 105 -1.38 -1.81 6.49
C VAL A 105 -1.37 -1.05 7.82
N VAL A 106 -1.07 0.26 7.76
CA VAL A 106 -1.21 1.17 8.89
C VAL A 106 -2.70 1.45 9.11
N LEU A 107 -3.22 1.01 10.25
CA LEU A 107 -4.63 1.16 10.60
C LEU A 107 -4.94 2.59 11.08
N PHE A 108 -4.03 3.13 11.89
CA PHE A 108 -3.93 4.54 12.27
C PHE A 108 -2.51 4.82 12.75
N SER A 109 -2.17 6.11 12.73
CA SER A 109 -0.90 6.63 13.24
C SER A 109 -1.14 7.92 14.02
N HIS A 110 -0.25 8.21 14.97
CA HIS A 110 -0.33 9.41 15.80
C HIS A 110 1.06 9.89 16.21
N GLY A 111 1.26 11.21 16.23
CA GLY A 111 2.55 11.87 16.50
C GLY A 111 3.14 12.62 15.30
N LEU A 112 4.38 13.11 15.43
CA LEU A 112 5.13 13.79 14.36
C LEU A 112 5.74 12.78 13.38
N ALA A 113 5.26 12.78 12.13
CA ALA A 113 5.72 11.85 11.10
C ALA A 113 7.22 12.00 10.76
N ASP A 114 7.79 13.19 10.97
CA ASP A 114 9.18 13.50 10.67
C ASP A 114 10.16 12.64 11.49
N ILE A 115 9.75 12.20 12.69
CA ILE A 115 10.52 11.32 13.58
C ILE A 115 10.84 9.96 12.94
N LYS A 116 10.01 9.50 11.99
CA LYS A 116 10.27 8.24 11.26
C LYS A 116 11.56 8.25 10.45
N SER A 117 12.02 9.44 10.05
CA SER A 117 13.24 9.60 9.25
C SER A 117 14.52 9.66 10.09
N SER A 118 14.40 9.99 11.38
CA SER A 118 15.53 10.35 12.25
C SER A 118 15.71 9.44 13.47
N ALA A 119 14.72 8.63 13.85
CA ALA A 119 14.72 7.85 15.08
C ALA A 119 14.74 6.32 14.88
N SER A 120 15.30 5.62 15.86
CA SER A 120 15.17 4.16 15.98
C SER A 120 13.72 3.78 16.25
N HIS A 121 13.32 2.62 15.75
CA HIS A 121 11.96 2.11 15.90
C HIS A 121 11.94 0.79 16.66
N HIS A 122 10.91 0.62 17.46
CA HIS A 122 10.60 -0.64 18.12
C HIS A 122 9.24 -1.11 17.67
N SER A 123 9.09 -2.43 17.51
CA SER A 123 7.83 -3.04 17.18
C SER A 123 7.56 -4.26 18.05
N PHE A 124 6.30 -4.42 18.44
CA PHE A 124 5.86 -5.60 19.18
C PHE A 124 4.48 -6.03 18.69
N LYS A 125 4.27 -7.35 18.68
CA LYS A 125 3.00 -7.95 18.29
C LYS A 125 2.00 -7.88 19.45
N VAL A 126 0.79 -7.41 19.18
CA VAL A 126 -0.30 -7.41 20.16
C VAL A 126 -0.83 -8.84 20.29
N LYS A 127 -0.75 -9.39 21.51
CA LYS A 127 -1.16 -10.76 21.82
C LYS A 127 -2.60 -11.02 21.36
N ASP A 128 -2.84 -12.21 20.80
CA ASP A 128 -4.17 -12.67 20.35
C ASP A 128 -4.85 -11.80 19.28
N THR A 129 -4.06 -11.02 18.54
CA THR A 129 -4.54 -10.21 17.41
C THR A 129 -3.61 -10.34 16.19
N ALA A 130 -4.10 -9.88 15.04
CA ALA A 130 -3.28 -9.71 13.84
C ALA A 130 -2.46 -8.39 13.84
N TRP A 131 -2.38 -7.70 14.98
CA TRP A 131 -1.84 -6.34 15.04
C TRP A 131 -0.41 -6.28 15.57
N THR A 132 0.32 -5.30 15.06
CA THR A 132 1.66 -4.94 15.51
C THR A 132 1.66 -3.45 15.82
N VAL A 133 2.11 -3.08 17.01
CA VAL A 133 2.37 -1.68 17.34
C VAL A 133 3.83 -1.39 16.99
N SER A 134 4.05 -0.34 16.21
CA SER A 134 5.37 0.21 15.93
C SER A 134 5.44 1.61 16.53
N TYR A 135 6.51 1.91 17.26
CA TYR A 135 6.73 3.27 17.76
C TYR A 135 8.16 3.72 17.48
N TRP A 136 8.30 5.02 17.27
CA TRP A 136 9.54 5.74 17.03
C TRP A 136 9.64 6.83 18.09
N TYR A 137 10.79 6.92 18.74
CA TYR A 137 11.04 7.93 19.76
C TYR A 137 12.38 8.58 19.51
N GLN A 138 12.42 9.91 19.55
CA GLN A 138 13.66 10.65 19.41
C GLN A 138 14.23 10.97 20.80
N ASP A 139 15.41 10.42 21.13
CA ASP A 139 16.14 10.80 22.33
C ASP A 139 16.53 12.29 22.21
N SER A 140 15.98 13.10 23.12
CA SER A 140 16.11 14.56 23.11
C SER A 140 17.47 15.04 23.63
N LEU A 141 18.56 14.68 22.96
CA LEU A 141 19.87 15.30 23.18
C LEU A 141 20.46 15.72 21.83
N ASP A 142 20.17 16.97 21.44
CA ASP A 142 20.83 17.66 20.33
C ASP A 142 22.29 17.95 20.71
N LEU A 143 23.12 16.90 20.70
CA LEU A 143 24.57 16.98 20.86
C LEU A 143 25.21 18.07 19.98
N PRO A 144 24.78 18.33 18.72
CA PRO A 144 25.36 19.40 17.91
C PRO A 144 25.17 20.80 18.52
N LEU A 145 24.02 21.08 19.14
CA LEU A 145 23.74 22.36 19.78
C LEU A 145 24.52 22.51 21.10
N VAL A 146 24.67 21.41 21.84
CA VAL A 146 25.51 21.36 23.05
C VAL A 146 26.98 21.60 22.69
N TYR A 147 27.51 20.99 21.63
CA TYR A 147 28.88 21.25 21.17
C TYR A 147 29.08 22.67 20.64
N LEU A 148 28.08 23.23 19.95
CA LEU A 148 28.14 24.61 19.47
C LEU A 148 28.17 25.62 20.63
N THR A 149 27.33 25.41 21.65
CA THR A 149 27.26 26.27 22.84
C THR A 149 28.50 26.14 23.73
N LEU A 150 29.02 24.92 23.95
CA LEU A 150 30.31 24.73 24.60
C LEU A 150 31.45 25.35 23.80
N GLY A 151 31.44 25.22 22.47
CA GLY A 151 32.43 25.82 21.58
C GLY A 151 32.49 27.34 21.68
N THR A 152 31.33 28.02 21.69
CA THR A 152 31.30 29.49 21.81
C THR A 152 31.76 29.97 23.18
N ILE A 153 31.40 29.26 24.26
CA ILE A 153 31.88 29.55 25.62
C ILE A 153 33.39 29.38 25.72
N LEU A 154 33.95 28.30 25.17
CA LEU A 154 35.39 28.03 25.19
C LEU A 154 36.19 29.05 24.37
N ILE A 155 35.70 29.47 23.21
CA ILE A 155 36.34 30.51 22.39
C ILE A 155 36.33 31.85 23.13
N ALA A 156 35.20 32.23 23.74
CA ALA A 156 35.11 33.46 24.52
C ALA A 156 36.05 33.43 25.74
N ALA A 157 36.12 32.30 26.45
CA ALA A 157 37.03 32.11 27.58
C ALA A 157 38.51 32.17 27.14
N PHE A 158 38.85 31.59 25.99
CA PHE A 158 40.21 31.63 25.44
C PHE A 158 40.62 33.06 25.05
N ILE A 159 39.75 33.82 24.37
CA ILE A 159 40.01 35.21 24.01
C ILE A 159 40.18 36.08 25.27
N SER A 160 39.33 35.89 26.27
CA SER A 160 39.43 36.62 27.55
C SER A 160 40.73 36.28 28.30
N GLY A 161 41.09 34.99 28.37
CA GLY A 161 42.35 34.53 28.96
C GLY A 161 43.57 35.08 28.23
N LEU A 162 43.55 35.12 26.90
CA LEU A 162 44.62 35.69 26.09
C LEU A 162 44.76 37.21 26.31
N ALA A 163 43.64 37.94 26.37
CA ALA A 163 43.64 39.37 26.68
C ALA A 163 44.20 39.65 28.09
N CYS A 164 43.81 38.84 29.07
CA CYS A 164 44.31 38.94 30.44
C CYS A 164 45.81 38.62 30.52
N TYR A 165 46.29 37.62 29.79
CA TYR A 165 47.72 37.28 29.70
C TYR A 165 48.56 38.38 29.04
N ILE A 166 48.07 38.97 27.93
CA ILE A 166 48.74 40.10 27.29
C ILE A 166 48.76 41.32 28.22
N GLY A 167 47.64 41.59 28.91
CA GLY A 167 47.55 42.63 29.93
C GLY A 167 48.58 42.43 31.05
N PHE A 168 48.66 41.22 31.60
CA PHE A 168 49.62 40.86 32.63
C PHE A 168 51.08 41.05 32.18
N ARG A 169 51.44 40.51 31.01
CA ARG A 169 52.78 40.67 30.40
C ARG A 169 53.13 42.14 30.14
N LYS A 170 52.15 42.97 29.76
CA LYS A 170 52.36 44.41 29.55
C LYS A 170 52.58 45.12 30.88
N SER A 171 51.77 44.82 31.90
CA SER A 171 51.93 45.37 33.25
C SER A 171 53.26 44.98 33.88
N GLU A 172 53.70 43.74 33.71
CA GLU A 172 55.03 43.28 34.16
C GLU A 172 56.15 44.11 33.54
N LYS A 173 56.12 44.34 32.21
CA LYS A 173 57.11 45.18 31.53
C LYS A 173 57.11 46.63 32.03
N LEU A 174 55.93 47.19 32.31
CA LEU A 174 55.80 48.55 32.84
C LEU A 174 56.32 48.64 34.28
N LEU A 175 56.00 47.66 35.13
CA LEU A 175 56.50 47.58 36.50
C LEU A 175 58.03 47.41 36.55
N VAL A 176 58.62 46.58 35.69
CA VAL A 176 60.08 46.41 35.62
C VAL A 176 60.77 47.70 35.17
N HIS A 177 60.18 48.43 34.23
CA HIS A 177 60.71 49.73 33.81
C HIS A 177 60.69 50.73 34.98
N ASP A 178 59.55 50.80 35.67
CA ASP A 178 59.34 51.71 36.79
C ASP A 178 60.19 51.33 38.01
N GLN A 179 60.40 50.04 38.28
CA GLN A 179 61.33 49.55 39.29
C GLN A 179 62.75 50.05 39.02
N ARG A 180 63.23 50.02 37.77
CA ARG A 180 64.57 50.54 37.42
C ARG A 180 64.66 52.04 37.66
N SER A 181 63.62 52.79 37.31
CA SER A 181 63.55 54.23 37.57
C SER A 181 63.58 54.53 39.07
N ILE A 182 62.83 53.79 39.89
CA ILE A 182 62.84 53.91 41.35
C ILE A 182 64.20 53.54 41.92
N LEU A 183 64.80 52.43 41.48
CA LEU A 183 66.13 52.00 41.96
C LEU A 183 67.18 53.08 41.68
N LYS A 184 67.14 53.65 40.48
CA LYS A 184 68.03 54.76 40.09
C LYS A 184 67.78 56.00 40.95
N ALA A 185 66.52 56.36 41.19
CA ALA A 185 66.18 57.48 42.07
C ALA A 185 66.67 57.26 43.50
N THR A 186 66.54 56.04 44.04
CA THR A 186 67.07 55.71 45.38
C THR A 186 68.60 55.74 45.42
N GLN A 187 69.28 55.27 44.38
CA GLN A 187 70.74 55.33 44.29
C GLN A 187 71.24 56.78 44.19
N ASP A 188 70.61 57.60 43.36
CA ASP A 188 70.95 59.01 43.21
C ASP A 188 70.67 59.79 44.51
N LEU A 189 69.63 59.42 45.25
CA LEU A 189 69.32 59.98 46.58
C LEU A 189 70.39 59.60 47.62
N MET A 190 70.80 58.33 47.66
CA MET A 190 71.90 57.86 48.52
C MET A 190 73.24 58.51 48.19
N ALA A 191 73.50 58.78 46.90
CA ALA A 191 74.69 59.48 46.43
C ALA A 191 74.64 61.01 46.62
N GLY A 192 73.56 61.56 47.22
CA GLY A 192 73.40 62.99 47.48
C GLY A 192 72.93 63.82 46.27
N ASN A 193 72.77 63.22 45.09
CA ASN A 193 72.46 63.87 43.80
C ASN A 193 70.98 63.71 43.40
N ALA A 194 70.05 64.24 44.19
CA ALA A 194 68.61 64.07 43.96
C ALA A 194 68.02 65.11 42.97
N GLY A 195 68.69 65.35 41.84
CA GLY A 195 68.25 66.28 40.79
C GLY A 195 67.86 65.62 39.47
N GLY A 196 67.77 64.28 39.42
CA GLY A 196 67.48 63.54 38.19
C GLY A 196 65.98 63.52 37.83
N ASN A 197 65.69 63.50 36.53
CA ASN A 197 64.33 63.25 36.02
C ASN A 197 64.12 61.73 35.88
N TYR A 198 63.17 61.16 36.65
CA TYR A 198 62.85 59.73 36.66
C TYR A 198 61.47 59.49 36.04
N PRO A 199 61.37 59.30 34.72
CA PRO A 199 60.09 59.08 34.06
C PRO A 199 59.49 57.73 34.49
N MET A 200 58.25 57.79 34.99
CA MET A 200 57.43 56.64 35.36
C MET A 200 56.37 56.39 34.31
N LYS A 201 56.12 55.12 33.96
CA LYS A 201 55.08 54.76 32.99
C LYS A 201 53.74 54.42 33.65
N LEU A 202 53.74 53.95 34.90
CA LEU A 202 52.53 53.74 35.68
C LEU A 202 52.25 54.99 36.52
N GLN A 203 51.11 55.63 36.26
CA GLN A 203 50.69 56.85 36.97
C GLN A 203 50.58 56.64 38.49
N VAL A 204 50.25 55.44 38.96
CA VAL A 204 50.22 55.13 40.40
C VAL A 204 51.61 55.24 41.03
N MET A 205 52.67 54.92 40.28
CA MET A 205 54.05 54.93 40.79
C MET A 205 54.68 56.34 40.82
N SER A 206 54.09 57.34 40.15
CA SER A 206 54.60 58.72 40.23
C SER A 206 54.45 59.29 41.65
N ASN A 207 53.41 58.92 42.38
CA ASN A 207 53.23 59.36 43.77
C ASN A 207 54.36 58.87 44.70
N LEU A 208 54.92 57.69 44.39
CA LEU A 208 56.05 57.12 45.13
C LEU A 208 57.32 57.94 44.93
N ILE A 209 57.64 58.34 43.69
CA ILE A 209 58.81 59.16 43.40
C ILE A 209 58.70 60.54 44.05
N SER A 210 57.52 61.15 44.02
CA SER A 210 57.26 62.44 44.68
C SER A 210 57.47 62.37 46.19
N SER A 211 57.02 61.28 46.82
CA SER A 211 57.23 61.05 48.26
C SER A 211 58.71 60.83 48.61
N ILE A 212 59.45 60.08 47.77
CA ILE A 212 60.90 59.87 47.94
C ILE A 212 61.67 61.19 47.84
N ILE A 213 61.32 62.06 46.88
CA ILE A 213 61.95 63.38 46.72
C ILE A 213 61.59 64.32 47.88
N GLN A 214 60.32 64.33 48.31
CA GLN A 214 59.86 65.15 49.44
C GLN A 214 60.57 64.76 50.75
N PHE A 215 60.81 63.48 50.99
CA PHE A 215 61.53 62.99 52.18
C PHE A 215 62.96 63.55 52.31
N LYS A 216 63.68 63.75 51.19
CA LYS A 216 65.00 64.42 51.23
C LYS A 216 64.87 65.91 51.53
N HIS A 217 63.84 66.56 50.99
CA HIS A 217 63.63 68.00 51.22
C HIS A 217 63.37 68.31 52.70
N GLU A 218 62.63 67.44 53.40
CA GLU A 218 62.42 67.53 54.85
C GLU A 218 63.69 67.18 55.66
N ASN A 219 64.47 66.17 55.25
CA ASN A 219 65.71 65.83 55.95
C ASN A 219 66.83 66.89 55.83
N ASN A 220 66.90 67.64 54.72
CA ASN A 220 67.88 68.72 54.55
C ASN A 220 67.49 70.02 55.27
N THR A 221 66.22 70.23 55.61
CA THR A 221 65.76 71.44 56.32
C THR A 221 65.65 71.23 57.84
N ALA A 222 65.61 69.99 58.33
CA ALA A 222 65.40 69.68 59.75
C ALA A 222 66.67 69.47 60.61
N SER A 223 67.88 69.63 60.06
CA SER A 223 69.14 69.45 60.81
C SER A 223 69.88 70.76 61.12
N THR A 224 69.17 71.75 61.67
CA THR A 224 69.73 72.70 62.64
C THR A 224 68.75 72.74 63.82
N THR A 225 69.23 72.49 65.04
CA THR A 225 68.51 72.49 66.34
C THR A 225 67.43 71.42 66.51
N VAL A 226 67.77 70.20 66.95
CA VAL A 226 68.06 69.75 68.34
C VAL A 226 66.79 69.55 69.19
N SER A 227 66.38 68.29 69.29
CA SER A 227 66.36 67.48 70.54
C SER A 227 65.04 66.80 70.92
N VAL A 228 65.25 65.54 71.31
CA VAL A 228 64.45 64.68 72.17
C VAL A 228 63.33 63.89 71.48
N ALA A 229 63.18 62.58 71.61
CA ALA A 229 64.04 61.42 71.90
C ALA A 229 63.07 60.21 71.93
N LEU A 230 63.54 59.03 71.47
CA LEU A 230 63.23 57.65 71.93
C LEU A 230 61.73 57.24 72.02
N GLU A 231 61.22 56.09 71.56
CA GLU A 231 61.70 54.80 71.07
C GLU A 231 60.42 54.02 70.67
N LYS A 232 60.35 53.34 69.52
CA LYS A 232 60.32 51.85 69.32
C LYS A 232 59.21 51.05 70.06
N PRO A 233 58.87 49.82 69.63
CA PRO A 233 58.71 49.30 68.26
C PRO A 233 57.43 48.41 68.12
N ILE A 234 57.29 47.84 66.92
CA ILE A 234 56.33 46.82 66.48
C ILE A 234 56.30 45.58 67.41
N GLN A 235 55.10 45.03 67.61
CA GLN A 235 54.86 43.62 67.98
C GLN A 235 53.78 43.03 67.06
N SER A 236 54.12 41.92 66.41
CA SER A 236 53.26 41.02 65.61
C SER A 236 52.60 39.98 66.50
N THR A 237 51.76 39.12 65.90
CA THR A 237 50.99 37.95 66.44
C THR A 237 49.56 38.30 66.87
N ASP A 238 48.48 37.62 66.50
CA ASP A 238 48.28 36.22 66.08
C ASP A 238 47.01 36.03 65.20
N THR A 239 47.05 34.97 64.39
CA THR A 239 45.91 34.26 63.78
C THR A 239 45.09 33.49 64.84
N PRO A 240 43.93 32.90 64.50
CA PRO A 240 43.95 31.47 64.12
C PRO A 240 42.93 31.15 63.00
N PHE A 241 43.26 30.39 61.96
CA PHE A 241 43.37 28.91 61.88
C PHE A 241 42.08 28.14 62.20
N LEU A 242 41.57 27.41 61.18
CA LEU A 242 41.22 25.98 61.16
C LEU A 242 40.66 25.68 59.75
N ASP A 243 41.29 24.97 58.80
CA ASP A 243 42.06 23.71 58.75
C ASP A 243 41.23 22.56 58.13
N ALA A 244 41.98 21.65 57.51
CA ALA A 244 41.68 20.31 57.01
C ALA A 244 40.88 20.18 55.69
N THR A 245 41.53 19.94 54.54
CA THR A 245 42.07 18.66 53.99
C THR A 245 40.98 17.62 53.65
N LEU A 246 40.75 17.33 52.37
CA LEU A 246 41.39 16.31 51.52
C LEU A 246 41.18 14.87 52.03
N VAL A 247 40.52 14.04 51.20
CA VAL A 247 41.03 12.80 50.58
C VAL A 247 39.85 12.01 50.00
N GLY A 248 40.01 11.50 48.76
CA GLY A 248 38.99 10.71 48.05
C GLY A 248 39.10 9.20 48.24
N ILE A 249 38.40 8.45 47.38
CA ILE A 249 38.78 7.18 46.69
C ILE A 249 37.52 6.41 46.22
N ASP A 250 37.66 5.88 45.01
CA ASP A 250 37.06 4.81 44.21
C ASP A 250 35.78 3.99 44.56
N VAL A 251 35.07 3.76 43.45
CA VAL A 251 34.34 2.61 42.88
C VAL A 251 34.48 1.21 43.54
N ASN A 252 33.35 0.53 43.78
CA ASN A 252 32.88 -0.69 43.08
C ASN A 252 31.76 -1.45 43.82
N ASP A 253 30.86 -2.04 43.01
CA ASP A 253 29.96 -3.19 43.17
C ASP A 253 29.71 -3.84 44.56
N VAL A 254 28.45 -4.24 44.80
CA VAL A 254 28.06 -5.66 44.93
C VAL A 254 26.53 -5.80 45.12
N SER A 255 26.03 -6.87 44.48
CA SER A 255 24.70 -7.47 44.47
C SER A 255 23.99 -7.69 45.82
N GLY A 256 22.65 -7.80 45.77
CA GLY A 256 21.85 -8.52 46.75
C GLY A 256 20.43 -8.84 46.24
N LYS A 257 20.12 -10.14 46.12
CA LYS A 257 18.78 -10.72 45.96
C LYS A 257 18.21 -11.03 47.34
N GLU A 258 16.87 -10.98 47.47
CA GLU A 258 15.93 -11.71 48.36
C GLU A 258 14.73 -10.78 48.63
N ALA A 259 13.50 -11.18 48.92
CA ALA A 259 12.62 -12.32 48.68
C ALA A 259 11.26 -11.92 49.30
N ASP A 260 10.15 -12.45 48.76
CA ASP A 260 8.86 -12.79 49.39
C ASP A 260 8.13 -11.90 50.43
N GLU A 261 6.84 -11.64 50.15
CA GLU A 261 5.66 -11.78 51.05
C GLU A 261 4.40 -11.33 50.27
N ILE A 262 3.49 -12.22 49.82
CA ILE A 262 2.33 -12.81 50.51
C ILE A 262 1.44 -11.78 51.22
N ILE A 263 0.18 -11.62 50.75
CA ILE A 263 -1.07 -11.75 51.54
C ILE A 263 -2.28 -11.69 50.58
N SER A 264 -3.19 -12.62 50.81
CA SER A 264 -4.43 -12.92 50.11
C SER A 264 -5.67 -12.26 50.78
N LEU A 265 -6.63 -11.90 49.91
CA LEU A 265 -8.12 -11.92 50.05
C LEU A 265 -8.80 -11.14 51.20
N PRO A 266 -10.04 -10.66 50.96
CA PRO A 266 -11.19 -11.49 51.33
C PRO A 266 -12.30 -11.58 50.28
N GLU A 267 -13.18 -12.53 50.59
CA GLU A 267 -14.22 -13.18 49.81
C GLU A 267 -15.65 -12.63 50.08
N PHE A 268 -16.58 -13.08 49.22
CA PHE A 268 -18.01 -13.37 49.43
C PHE A 268 -19.02 -12.25 49.73
N THR A 269 -20.06 -12.14 48.89
CA THR A 269 -21.35 -12.84 49.15
C THR A 269 -22.40 -12.67 48.03
N ASN A 270 -23.14 -13.76 47.82
CA ASN A 270 -24.33 -13.94 46.97
C ASN A 270 -25.54 -13.14 47.48
N LYS A 271 -26.37 -12.64 46.55
CA LYS A 271 -27.83 -12.61 46.76
C LYS A 271 -28.62 -12.70 45.45
N LYS A 272 -29.38 -13.79 45.34
CA LYS A 272 -30.49 -14.00 44.40
C LYS A 272 -31.65 -13.07 44.76
N THR A 273 -32.30 -12.49 43.75
CA THR A 273 -33.73 -12.15 43.84
C THR A 273 -34.42 -12.46 42.52
N THR A 274 -35.38 -13.38 42.61
CA THR A 274 -36.37 -13.76 41.60
C THR A 274 -37.44 -12.68 41.50
N ALA A 275 -37.91 -12.36 40.29
CA ALA A 275 -39.24 -11.78 40.09
C ALA A 275 -39.76 -12.19 38.71
N GLU A 276 -40.73 -13.11 38.71
CA GLU A 276 -41.60 -13.41 37.58
C GLU A 276 -42.64 -12.29 37.42
N THR A 277 -42.96 -11.90 36.19
CA THR A 277 -44.29 -11.38 35.88
C THR A 277 -44.65 -11.70 34.42
N LYS A 278 -45.64 -12.57 34.25
CA LYS A 278 -46.45 -12.74 33.02
C LYS A 278 -47.27 -11.46 32.80
N ILE A 279 -47.60 -11.14 31.54
CA ILE A 279 -48.99 -10.92 31.04
C ILE A 279 -48.97 -10.38 29.60
N GLU A 280 -49.50 -11.24 28.71
CA GLU A 280 -50.49 -11.02 27.64
C GLU A 280 -50.29 -10.00 26.49
N SER A 281 -50.34 -10.63 25.31
CA SER A 281 -50.99 -10.22 24.07
C SER A 281 -52.12 -9.19 24.17
N ASN A 282 -52.07 -8.19 23.29
CA ASN A 282 -53.27 -7.69 22.63
C ASN A 282 -52.99 -7.21 21.20
N LEU A 283 -53.80 -7.74 20.29
CA LEU A 283 -53.89 -7.46 18.86
C LEU A 283 -54.96 -6.39 18.60
N SER A 284 -54.82 -5.73 17.44
CA SER A 284 -55.81 -4.98 16.63
C SER A 284 -55.61 -3.45 16.59
N PRO A 285 -56.11 -2.75 15.54
CA PRO A 285 -55.90 -3.00 14.11
C PRO A 285 -55.55 -1.71 13.32
N VAL A 286 -55.23 -1.91 12.05
CA VAL A 286 -54.98 -0.95 10.96
C VAL A 286 -56.07 0.14 10.80
N PRO A 287 -55.71 1.32 10.24
CA PRO A 287 -56.54 1.89 9.19
C PRO A 287 -55.79 2.13 7.88
N THR A 288 -56.50 1.71 6.84
CA THR A 288 -56.26 1.68 5.40
C THR A 288 -56.15 3.07 4.79
N ALA A 289 -55.26 3.24 3.80
CA ALA A 289 -55.52 4.04 2.60
C ALA A 289 -54.51 3.68 1.50
N GLU A 290 -54.98 2.83 0.58
CA GLU A 290 -54.28 2.41 -0.62
C GLU A 290 -54.23 3.52 -1.68
N LYS A 291 -53.05 3.75 -2.27
CA LYS A 291 -52.92 4.09 -3.69
C LYS A 291 -52.01 3.06 -4.33
N SER A 292 -52.64 2.07 -4.97
CA SER A 292 -51.99 0.99 -5.70
C SER A 292 -51.31 1.53 -6.97
N VAL A 293 -49.99 1.68 -6.94
CA VAL A 293 -49.19 1.64 -8.17
C VAL A 293 -48.96 0.17 -8.47
N LYS A 294 -49.63 -0.35 -9.50
CA LYS A 294 -49.35 -1.68 -10.05
C LYS A 294 -47.98 -1.64 -10.73
N THR A 295 -46.93 -1.98 -9.99
CA THR A 295 -45.65 -2.36 -10.57
C THR A 295 -45.79 -3.78 -11.10
N THR A 296 -46.20 -3.90 -12.36
CA THR A 296 -46.16 -5.17 -13.08
C THR A 296 -44.70 -5.60 -13.18
N VAL A 297 -44.28 -6.55 -12.34
CA VAL A 297 -43.00 -7.25 -12.52
C VAL A 297 -43.14 -8.03 -13.83
N LYS A 298 -42.57 -7.47 -14.90
CA LYS A 298 -42.53 -8.08 -16.23
C LYS A 298 -41.70 -9.36 -16.10
N LYS A 299 -42.30 -10.52 -16.41
CA LYS A 299 -41.60 -11.80 -16.49
C LYS A 299 -40.46 -11.65 -17.52
N PRO A 300 -39.22 -12.08 -17.24
CA PRO A 300 -38.12 -11.90 -18.18
C PRO A 300 -38.45 -12.57 -19.51
N SER A 301 -38.28 -11.83 -20.61
CA SER A 301 -38.24 -12.39 -21.96
C SER A 301 -37.06 -13.37 -22.05
N PRO A 302 -37.13 -14.45 -22.86
CA PRO A 302 -35.97 -15.29 -23.17
C PRO A 302 -34.74 -14.47 -23.62
N SER A 303 -34.95 -13.29 -24.22
CA SER A 303 -33.88 -12.35 -24.57
C SER A 303 -33.18 -11.73 -23.35
N ASP A 304 -33.83 -11.55 -22.19
CA ASP A 304 -33.19 -10.94 -21.00
C ASP A 304 -32.03 -11.79 -20.45
N VAL A 305 -32.02 -13.10 -20.71
CA VAL A 305 -31.05 -14.04 -20.12
C VAL A 305 -29.69 -14.02 -20.84
N ILE A 306 -29.66 -13.65 -22.12
CA ILE A 306 -28.45 -13.71 -22.94
C ILE A 306 -27.64 -12.41 -22.95
N PHE A 307 -28.27 -11.24 -22.75
CA PHE A 307 -27.59 -9.94 -22.70
C PHE A 307 -27.01 -9.69 -21.30
N ARG A 308 -25.72 -10.00 -21.12
CA ARG A 308 -25.02 -9.88 -19.83
C ARG A 308 -24.33 -8.53 -19.70
N ALA A 309 -23.58 -8.35 -18.61
CA ALA A 309 -22.86 -7.11 -18.35
C ALA A 309 -21.69 -6.84 -19.30
N TYR A 310 -21.05 -7.85 -19.88
CA TYR A 310 -19.82 -7.67 -20.69
C TYR A 310 -19.88 -8.33 -22.07
N ASP A 311 -20.84 -9.23 -22.28
CA ASP A 311 -21.01 -9.96 -23.53
C ASP A 311 -22.47 -10.44 -23.69
N ILE A 312 -22.77 -10.97 -24.87
CA ILE A 312 -23.99 -11.75 -25.11
C ILE A 312 -23.62 -13.22 -25.04
N ARG A 313 -24.31 -14.05 -24.26
CA ARG A 313 -23.97 -15.48 -24.14
C ARG A 313 -25.15 -16.35 -23.77
N GLY A 314 -25.28 -17.46 -24.48
CA GLY A 314 -26.36 -18.43 -24.29
C GLY A 314 -26.00 -19.85 -24.75
N ILE A 315 -26.92 -20.78 -24.50
CA ILE A 315 -26.89 -22.14 -25.03
C ILE A 315 -27.47 -22.13 -26.43
N VAL A 316 -26.73 -22.71 -27.38
CA VAL A 316 -27.12 -22.81 -28.80
C VAL A 316 -28.42 -23.60 -28.93
N ASP A 317 -29.28 -23.19 -29.87
CA ASP A 317 -30.61 -23.76 -30.15
C ASP A 317 -31.63 -23.69 -29.00
N GLN A 318 -31.26 -23.12 -27.85
CA GLN A 318 -32.15 -22.94 -26.69
C GLN A 318 -32.39 -21.46 -26.40
N THR A 319 -31.32 -20.75 -26.00
CA THR A 319 -31.38 -19.33 -25.65
C THR A 319 -30.68 -18.46 -26.70
N LEU A 320 -29.71 -19.02 -27.41
CA LEU A 320 -29.00 -18.39 -28.53
C LEU A 320 -29.41 -19.10 -29.82
N THR A 321 -30.59 -18.75 -30.32
CA THR A 321 -31.16 -19.28 -31.56
C THR A 321 -30.68 -18.50 -32.78
N ASN A 322 -30.91 -19.04 -33.99
CA ASN A 322 -30.59 -18.30 -35.22
C ASN A 322 -31.36 -16.97 -35.30
N ASP A 323 -32.65 -16.95 -34.97
CA ASP A 323 -33.47 -15.74 -35.03
C ASP A 323 -32.92 -14.62 -34.15
N ILE A 324 -32.55 -14.93 -32.90
CA ILE A 324 -32.00 -13.90 -32.01
C ILE A 324 -30.61 -13.45 -32.44
N VAL A 325 -29.78 -14.34 -33.01
CA VAL A 325 -28.45 -13.98 -33.55
C VAL A 325 -28.58 -13.09 -34.78
N TYR A 326 -29.56 -13.35 -35.64
CA TYR A 326 -29.90 -12.49 -36.78
C TYR A 326 -30.34 -11.11 -36.29
N ASP A 327 -31.22 -11.04 -35.29
CA ASP A 327 -31.67 -9.78 -34.68
C ASP A 327 -30.56 -9.01 -33.99
N ILE A 328 -29.62 -9.70 -33.32
CA ILE A 328 -28.41 -9.10 -32.78
C ILE A 328 -27.56 -8.50 -33.90
N GLY A 329 -27.41 -9.21 -35.03
CA GLY A 329 -26.74 -8.70 -36.22
C GLY A 329 -27.38 -7.41 -36.73
N ARG A 330 -28.71 -7.39 -36.87
CA ARG A 330 -29.46 -6.19 -37.28
C ARG A 330 -29.30 -5.04 -36.29
N ALA A 331 -29.35 -5.32 -34.99
CA ALA A 331 -29.19 -4.30 -33.96
C ALA A 331 -27.77 -3.70 -33.98
N LEU A 332 -26.76 -4.55 -34.16
CA LEU A 332 -25.36 -4.14 -34.24
C LEU A 332 -25.11 -3.31 -35.51
N GLY A 333 -25.58 -3.77 -36.67
CA GLY A 333 -25.46 -3.03 -37.92
C GLY A 333 -26.18 -1.67 -37.88
N SER A 334 -27.33 -1.61 -37.20
CA SER A 334 -28.06 -0.35 -36.99
C SER A 334 -27.32 0.64 -36.09
N GLU A 335 -26.80 0.17 -34.95
CA GLU A 335 -25.99 1.00 -34.05
C GLU A 335 -24.69 1.47 -34.72
N ALA A 336 -24.09 0.62 -35.57
CA ALA A 336 -22.90 0.98 -36.34
C ALA A 336 -23.17 2.14 -37.30
N LEU A 337 -24.27 2.09 -38.05
CA LEU A 337 -24.65 3.16 -38.97
C LEU A 337 -24.94 4.48 -38.24
N ASP A 338 -25.61 4.42 -37.09
CA ASP A 338 -25.88 5.60 -36.27
C ASP A 338 -24.58 6.24 -35.72
N LYS A 339 -23.52 5.44 -35.55
CA LYS A 339 -22.17 5.89 -35.19
C LYS A 339 -21.29 6.23 -36.40
N GLY A 340 -21.81 6.17 -37.62
CA GLY A 340 -21.05 6.43 -38.85
C GLY A 340 -20.05 5.34 -39.24
N VAL A 341 -20.14 4.15 -38.62
CA VAL A 341 -19.31 2.98 -38.91
C VAL A 341 -19.86 2.27 -40.15
N LYS A 342 -19.06 2.20 -41.21
CA LYS A 342 -19.47 1.61 -42.50
C LYS A 342 -19.18 0.12 -42.65
N ALA A 343 -18.28 -0.41 -41.83
CA ALA A 343 -17.85 -1.81 -41.89
C ALA A 343 -17.60 -2.35 -40.47
N ILE A 344 -17.85 -3.63 -40.26
CA ILE A 344 -17.54 -4.33 -39.00
C ILE A 344 -16.67 -5.53 -39.32
N VAL A 345 -15.60 -5.72 -38.55
CA VAL A 345 -14.78 -6.94 -38.65
C VAL A 345 -15.51 -8.08 -37.94
N THR A 346 -15.66 -9.25 -38.56
CA THR A 346 -16.27 -10.42 -37.93
C THR A 346 -15.26 -11.55 -37.82
N ALA A 347 -15.29 -12.26 -36.69
CA ALA A 347 -14.47 -13.45 -36.48
C ALA A 347 -15.22 -14.45 -35.59
N ARG A 348 -14.74 -15.69 -35.56
CA ARG A 348 -15.33 -16.74 -34.74
C ARG A 348 -14.30 -17.67 -34.12
N ASP A 349 -14.68 -18.32 -33.01
CA ASP A 349 -13.88 -19.39 -32.41
C ASP A 349 -14.08 -20.76 -33.09
N GLY A 350 -13.46 -21.79 -32.52
CA GLY A 350 -13.45 -23.17 -33.00
C GLY A 350 -14.67 -24.03 -32.59
N ARG A 351 -15.75 -23.45 -32.04
CA ARG A 351 -16.93 -24.23 -31.64
C ARG A 351 -17.69 -24.77 -32.86
N LEU A 352 -18.35 -25.91 -32.68
CA LEU A 352 -19.12 -26.56 -33.74
C LEU A 352 -20.27 -25.69 -34.28
N SER A 353 -20.87 -24.86 -33.42
CA SER A 353 -21.96 -23.94 -33.79
C SER A 353 -21.47 -22.66 -34.47
N SER A 354 -20.19 -22.31 -34.30
CA SER A 354 -19.65 -21.02 -34.73
C SER A 354 -19.76 -20.76 -36.24
N PRO A 355 -19.49 -21.72 -37.15
CA PRO A 355 -19.66 -21.49 -38.59
C PRO A 355 -21.09 -21.11 -38.99
N ALA A 356 -22.09 -21.81 -38.46
CA ALA A 356 -23.50 -21.57 -38.79
C ALA A 356 -24.01 -20.25 -38.21
N LEU A 357 -23.72 -20.00 -36.92
CA LEU A 357 -24.12 -18.76 -36.24
C LEU A 357 -23.42 -17.53 -36.80
N ASN A 358 -22.16 -17.64 -37.26
CA ASN A 358 -21.45 -16.51 -37.87
C ASN A 358 -22.11 -16.08 -39.18
N LYS A 359 -22.58 -17.05 -39.98
CA LYS A 359 -23.34 -16.74 -41.20
C LYS A 359 -24.64 -16.00 -40.87
N VAL A 360 -25.39 -16.48 -39.87
CA VAL A 360 -26.65 -15.85 -39.43
C VAL A 360 -26.41 -14.43 -38.90
N LEU A 361 -25.35 -14.23 -38.11
CA LEU A 361 -24.93 -12.92 -37.62
C LEU A 361 -24.57 -11.99 -38.79
N ALA A 362 -23.80 -12.50 -39.75
CA ALA A 362 -23.40 -11.75 -40.93
C ALA A 362 -24.60 -11.34 -41.78
N ASP A 363 -25.55 -12.24 -42.02
CA ASP A 363 -26.79 -11.96 -42.75
C ASP A 363 -27.59 -10.82 -42.07
N GLY A 364 -27.64 -10.81 -40.74
CA GLY A 364 -28.30 -9.75 -39.96
C GLY A 364 -27.58 -8.39 -40.06
N ILE A 365 -26.25 -8.37 -39.99
CA ILE A 365 -25.47 -7.12 -40.16
C ILE A 365 -25.57 -6.61 -41.59
N LEU A 366 -25.47 -7.49 -42.59
CA LEU A 366 -25.52 -7.11 -44.00
C LEU A 366 -26.89 -6.56 -44.39
N SER A 367 -28.00 -7.01 -43.77
CA SER A 367 -29.35 -6.52 -44.08
C SER A 367 -29.58 -5.06 -43.66
N THR A 368 -28.74 -4.52 -42.77
CA THR A 368 -28.80 -3.11 -42.37
C THR A 368 -28.08 -2.19 -43.35
N GLY A 369 -27.34 -2.72 -44.32
CA GLY A 369 -26.47 -1.95 -45.20
C GLY A 369 -25.04 -1.78 -44.66
N THR A 370 -24.72 -2.37 -43.51
CA THR A 370 -23.37 -2.33 -42.93
C THR A 370 -22.49 -3.39 -43.60
N ASN A 371 -21.28 -3.00 -44.03
CA ASN A 371 -20.35 -3.94 -44.65
C ASN A 371 -19.68 -4.84 -43.60
N ILE A 372 -19.16 -5.98 -44.05
CA ILE A 372 -18.42 -6.92 -43.21
C ILE A 372 -17.05 -7.21 -43.80
N LEU A 373 -16.03 -7.21 -42.95
CA LEU A 373 -14.76 -7.88 -43.19
C LEU A 373 -14.70 -9.14 -42.34
N ASP A 374 -14.93 -10.31 -42.92
CA ASP A 374 -14.84 -11.59 -42.22
C ASP A 374 -13.40 -12.12 -42.27
N ILE A 375 -12.81 -12.31 -41.09
CA ILE A 375 -11.44 -12.80 -40.94
C ILE A 375 -11.38 -14.29 -40.54
N GLY A 376 -12.54 -14.96 -40.49
CA GLY A 376 -12.65 -16.39 -40.31
C GLY A 376 -12.46 -16.85 -38.87
N ALA A 377 -11.86 -18.03 -38.72
CA ALA A 377 -11.65 -18.68 -37.43
C ALA A 377 -10.32 -18.24 -36.82
N VAL A 378 -10.37 -17.40 -35.78
CA VAL A 378 -9.17 -16.84 -35.14
C VAL A 378 -9.41 -16.62 -33.64
N PRO A 379 -8.37 -16.56 -32.80
CA PRO A 379 -8.52 -16.08 -31.42
C PRO A 379 -9.10 -14.68 -31.32
N THR A 380 -9.81 -14.43 -30.23
CA THR A 380 -10.42 -13.14 -29.89
C THR A 380 -9.44 -11.96 -30.00
N PRO A 381 -8.18 -12.07 -29.53
CA PRO A 381 -7.21 -10.98 -29.67
C PRO A 381 -6.86 -10.60 -31.11
N ILE A 382 -6.97 -11.53 -32.07
CA ILE A 382 -6.69 -11.22 -33.49
C ILE A 382 -7.82 -10.37 -34.08
N LEU A 383 -9.08 -10.67 -33.74
CA LEU A 383 -10.19 -9.78 -34.08
C LEU A 383 -9.91 -8.36 -33.57
N TYR A 384 -9.53 -8.23 -32.30
CA TYR A 384 -9.25 -6.92 -31.71
C TYR A 384 -8.07 -6.22 -32.39
N PHE A 385 -7.02 -6.96 -32.74
CA PHE A 385 -5.91 -6.44 -33.52
C PHE A 385 -6.36 -5.87 -34.86
N VAL A 386 -7.15 -6.63 -35.64
CA VAL A 386 -7.65 -6.19 -36.95
C VAL A 386 -8.60 -5.00 -36.79
N ALA A 387 -9.55 -5.07 -35.85
CA ALA A 387 -10.48 -3.97 -35.59
C ALA A 387 -9.74 -2.68 -35.18
N HIS A 388 -8.66 -2.79 -34.39
CA HIS A 388 -7.87 -1.62 -33.98
C HIS A 388 -7.11 -0.98 -35.16
N HIS A 389 -6.57 -1.78 -36.07
CA HIS A 389 -5.77 -1.30 -37.21
C HIS A 389 -6.60 -0.99 -38.47
N HIS A 390 -7.87 -1.41 -38.50
CA HIS A 390 -8.81 -1.08 -39.57
C HIS A 390 -9.54 0.23 -39.26
N ASP A 391 -9.82 1.03 -40.30
CA ASP A 391 -10.50 2.34 -40.20
C ASP A 391 -11.86 2.33 -39.48
N CYS A 392 -12.45 1.15 -39.27
CA CYS A 392 -13.78 1.03 -38.68
C CYS A 392 -13.76 0.98 -37.14
N HIS A 393 -12.62 0.65 -36.52
CA HIS A 393 -12.50 0.47 -35.06
C HIS A 393 -13.61 -0.40 -34.45
N SER A 394 -14.14 -1.35 -35.22
CA SER A 394 -15.34 -2.12 -34.87
C SER A 394 -15.17 -3.57 -35.23
N GLY A 395 -15.51 -4.46 -34.30
CA GLY A 395 -15.44 -5.89 -34.51
C GLY A 395 -16.40 -6.67 -33.62
N VAL A 396 -16.87 -7.81 -34.11
CA VAL A 396 -17.68 -8.75 -33.33
C VAL A 396 -17.08 -10.15 -33.40
N MET A 397 -16.79 -10.70 -32.22
CA MET A 397 -16.27 -12.05 -32.06
C MET A 397 -17.42 -12.96 -31.68
N LEU A 398 -17.69 -13.98 -32.50
CA LEU A 398 -18.58 -15.07 -32.14
C LEU A 398 -17.82 -16.13 -31.33
N THR A 399 -18.06 -16.17 -30.02
CA THR A 399 -17.38 -17.09 -29.11
C THR A 399 -18.17 -17.38 -27.83
N GLY A 400 -18.05 -18.63 -27.35
CA GLY A 400 -18.47 -19.01 -26.00
C GLY A 400 -17.36 -18.92 -24.94
N SER A 401 -16.16 -18.43 -25.30
CA SER A 401 -14.97 -18.38 -24.44
C SER A 401 -14.66 -19.74 -23.78
N HIS A 402 -14.56 -19.81 -22.45
CA HIS A 402 -14.32 -21.05 -21.69
C HIS A 402 -15.58 -21.88 -21.38
N ASN A 403 -16.78 -21.47 -21.80
CA ASN A 403 -17.99 -22.20 -21.46
C ASN A 403 -18.03 -23.60 -22.12
N PRO A 404 -18.85 -24.55 -21.62
CA PRO A 404 -19.00 -25.86 -22.24
C PRO A 404 -19.35 -25.79 -23.73
N ALA A 405 -19.12 -26.88 -24.48
CA ALA A 405 -19.23 -26.93 -25.95
C ALA A 405 -20.59 -26.44 -26.52
N ASN A 406 -21.69 -26.62 -25.79
CA ASN A 406 -23.03 -26.20 -26.20
C ASN A 406 -23.33 -24.70 -26.03
N TYR A 407 -22.40 -23.92 -25.48
CA TYR A 407 -22.52 -22.46 -25.38
C TYR A 407 -21.91 -21.76 -26.59
N ASN A 408 -22.43 -20.58 -26.89
CA ASN A 408 -21.78 -19.59 -27.76
C ASN A 408 -22.19 -18.17 -27.32
N GLY A 409 -21.67 -17.14 -27.97
CA GLY A 409 -21.89 -15.75 -27.57
C GLY A 409 -21.20 -14.76 -28.48
N LEU A 410 -21.27 -13.48 -28.10
CA LEU A 410 -20.70 -12.37 -28.84
C LEU A 410 -19.91 -11.44 -27.90
N LYS A 411 -18.67 -11.13 -28.28
CA LYS A 411 -17.89 -10.00 -27.73
C LYS A 411 -17.84 -8.90 -28.78
N ILE A 412 -18.12 -7.66 -28.40
CA ILE A 412 -18.38 -6.58 -29.35
C ILE A 412 -17.53 -5.35 -29.02
N VAL A 413 -16.81 -4.86 -30.02
CA VAL A 413 -16.19 -3.54 -30.06
C VAL A 413 -16.88 -2.74 -31.14
N LEU A 414 -17.32 -1.52 -30.84
CA LEU A 414 -18.01 -0.66 -31.79
C LEU A 414 -17.50 0.77 -31.69
N ALA A 415 -16.99 1.30 -32.80
CA ALA A 415 -16.39 2.64 -32.89
C ALA A 415 -15.32 2.89 -31.79
N GLY A 416 -14.49 1.90 -31.51
CA GLY A 416 -13.42 1.94 -30.50
C GLY A 416 -13.87 1.63 -29.06
N GLU A 417 -15.18 1.48 -28.81
CA GLU A 417 -15.72 1.17 -27.48
C GLU A 417 -15.98 -0.34 -27.35
N THR A 418 -15.39 -0.99 -26.34
CA THR A 418 -15.81 -2.36 -25.96
C THR A 418 -17.17 -2.27 -25.26
N LEU A 419 -18.20 -2.88 -25.84
CA LEU A 419 -19.55 -2.74 -25.31
C LEU A 419 -19.68 -3.49 -23.98
N SER A 420 -20.23 -2.80 -22.98
CA SER A 420 -20.56 -3.36 -21.67
C SER A 420 -21.75 -2.64 -21.05
N GLY A 421 -22.34 -3.21 -20.00
CA GLY A 421 -23.45 -2.66 -19.24
C GLY A 421 -24.58 -2.13 -20.12
N ASP A 422 -24.84 -0.84 -19.99
CA ASP A 422 -25.90 -0.14 -20.71
C ASP A 422 -25.73 -0.21 -22.23
N SER A 423 -24.50 -0.24 -22.75
CA SER A 423 -24.26 -0.32 -24.19
C SER A 423 -24.73 -1.65 -24.79
N ILE A 424 -24.60 -2.77 -24.06
CA ILE A 424 -25.18 -4.06 -24.47
C ILE A 424 -26.71 -4.03 -24.35
N GLN A 425 -27.25 -3.41 -23.30
CA GLN A 425 -28.70 -3.28 -23.13
C GLN A 425 -29.35 -2.38 -24.20
N LYS A 426 -28.60 -1.43 -24.80
CA LYS A 426 -29.08 -0.64 -25.94
C LYS A 426 -29.36 -1.50 -27.17
N LEU A 427 -28.50 -2.48 -27.47
CA LEU A 427 -28.74 -3.42 -28.57
C LEU A 427 -30.04 -4.21 -28.34
N LYS A 428 -30.22 -4.72 -27.12
CA LYS A 428 -31.46 -5.38 -26.74
C LYS A 428 -32.67 -4.48 -26.91
N LYS A 429 -32.59 -3.23 -26.44
CA LYS A 429 -33.68 -2.25 -26.56
C LYS A 429 -34.05 -2.01 -28.02
N ARG A 430 -33.08 -1.95 -28.94
CA ARG A 430 -33.34 -1.83 -30.39
C ARG A 430 -34.15 -3.01 -30.92
N ILE A 431 -33.77 -4.23 -30.55
CA ILE A 431 -34.50 -5.45 -30.92
C ILE A 431 -35.93 -5.39 -30.37
N ASP A 432 -36.08 -5.15 -29.06
CA ASP A 432 -37.38 -5.13 -28.39
C ASP A 432 -38.32 -4.04 -28.93
N SER A 433 -37.77 -2.90 -29.40
CA SER A 433 -38.55 -1.80 -29.97
C SER A 433 -38.66 -1.83 -31.50
N ASN A 434 -38.11 -2.86 -32.15
CA ASN A 434 -37.98 -2.94 -33.61
C ASN A 434 -37.35 -1.68 -34.24
N ASN A 435 -36.40 -1.04 -33.54
CA ASN A 435 -35.65 0.11 -34.04
C ASN A 435 -34.40 -0.37 -34.78
N LEU A 436 -34.64 -0.98 -35.93
CA LEU A 436 -33.65 -1.66 -36.75
C LEU A 436 -33.69 -1.11 -38.18
N TYR A 437 -32.52 -0.87 -38.76
CA TYR A 437 -32.40 -0.76 -40.22
C TYR A 437 -32.54 -2.16 -40.82
N ASP A 438 -33.14 -2.23 -42.01
CA ASP A 438 -33.35 -3.49 -42.73
C ASP A 438 -33.53 -3.22 -44.24
N ASN A 439 -33.44 -4.28 -45.05
CA ASN A 439 -33.57 -4.25 -46.51
C ASN A 439 -32.57 -3.32 -47.23
N LEU A 440 -31.40 -3.10 -46.64
CA LEU A 440 -30.29 -2.36 -47.26
C LEU A 440 -29.14 -3.36 -47.53
N PRO A 441 -28.62 -3.46 -48.76
CA PRO A 441 -27.58 -4.44 -49.06
C PRO A 441 -26.19 -3.96 -48.60
N GLY A 442 -25.64 -4.60 -47.57
CA GLY A 442 -24.22 -4.52 -47.21
C GLY A 442 -23.34 -5.41 -48.11
N LYS A 443 -22.03 -5.19 -48.08
CA LYS A 443 -21.03 -6.02 -48.78
C LYS A 443 -20.22 -6.86 -47.79
N LEU A 444 -20.14 -8.16 -48.05
CA LEU A 444 -19.21 -9.08 -47.38
C LEU A 444 -17.87 -9.11 -48.13
N THR A 445 -16.77 -9.02 -47.39
CA THR A 445 -15.40 -9.27 -47.86
C THR A 445 -14.73 -10.25 -46.92
N GLU A 446 -14.09 -11.29 -47.45
CA GLU A 446 -13.40 -12.31 -46.66
C GLU A 446 -11.88 -12.13 -46.78
N ASN A 447 -11.15 -12.21 -45.66
CA ASN A 447 -9.69 -12.19 -45.65
C ASN A 447 -9.11 -12.92 -44.42
N SER A 448 -8.54 -14.11 -44.63
CA SER A 448 -7.95 -14.95 -43.57
C SER A 448 -6.45 -14.70 -43.32
N MET A 449 -5.83 -13.71 -43.96
CA MET A 449 -4.37 -13.53 -43.92
C MET A 449 -3.84 -12.82 -42.66
N PHE A 450 -4.73 -12.27 -41.83
CA PHE A 450 -4.37 -11.44 -40.67
C PHE A 450 -3.61 -12.18 -39.56
N THR A 451 -3.73 -13.52 -39.49
CA THR A 451 -2.93 -14.33 -38.55
C THR A 451 -1.43 -14.14 -38.76
N ASN A 452 -0.97 -14.12 -40.02
CA ASN A 452 0.44 -13.92 -40.35
C ASN A 452 0.90 -12.48 -40.06
N GLU A 453 0.03 -11.50 -40.30
CA GLU A 453 0.29 -10.10 -39.98
C GLU A 453 0.45 -9.89 -38.47
N TYR A 454 -0.42 -10.53 -37.67
CA TYR A 454 -0.35 -10.51 -36.21
C TYR A 454 0.96 -11.13 -35.69
N ILE A 455 1.36 -12.30 -36.20
CA ILE A 455 2.64 -12.93 -35.85
C ILE A 455 3.82 -12.02 -36.24
N SER A 456 3.80 -11.46 -37.45
CA SER A 456 4.84 -10.55 -37.94
C SER A 456 4.95 -9.29 -37.07
N TYR A 457 3.82 -8.75 -36.63
CA TYR A 457 3.77 -7.59 -35.74
C TYR A 457 4.43 -7.90 -34.39
N LEU A 458 4.03 -8.98 -33.72
CA LEU A 458 4.60 -9.37 -32.42
C LEU A 458 6.09 -9.74 -32.50
N THR A 459 6.48 -10.48 -33.53
CA THR A 459 7.86 -10.94 -33.71
C THR A 459 8.81 -9.81 -34.12
N LYS A 460 8.33 -8.62 -34.50
CA LYS A 460 9.19 -7.44 -34.69
C LYS A 460 9.65 -6.84 -33.36
N ASP A 461 8.79 -6.81 -32.36
CA ASP A 461 9.03 -6.16 -31.06
C ASP A 461 9.63 -7.12 -30.02
N ILE A 462 9.24 -8.40 -30.05
CA ILE A 462 9.66 -9.38 -29.05
C ILE A 462 10.98 -10.06 -29.47
N ARG A 463 11.95 -10.09 -28.55
CA ARG A 463 13.24 -10.79 -28.70
C ARG A 463 13.46 -11.70 -27.51
N ILE A 464 13.55 -13.01 -27.74
CA ILE A 464 13.85 -13.99 -26.69
C ILE A 464 15.38 -14.13 -26.58
N ALA A 465 15.92 -13.92 -25.37
CA ALA A 465 17.37 -13.86 -25.13
C ALA A 465 18.07 -15.24 -25.17
N ARG A 466 17.32 -16.32 -24.97
CA ARG A 466 17.80 -17.71 -25.03
C ARG A 466 16.70 -18.62 -25.57
N SER A 467 17.05 -19.74 -26.18
CA SER A 467 16.03 -20.75 -26.51
C SER A 467 15.34 -21.23 -25.23
N LEU A 468 14.00 -21.30 -25.27
CA LEU A 468 13.16 -21.84 -24.21
C LEU A 468 12.44 -23.09 -24.75
N LYS A 469 12.29 -24.11 -23.90
CA LYS A 469 11.37 -25.21 -24.15
C LYS A 469 10.03 -24.91 -23.48
N VAL A 470 8.97 -24.83 -24.28
CA VAL A 470 7.64 -24.38 -23.86
C VAL A 470 6.62 -25.48 -24.13
N VAL A 471 5.84 -25.85 -23.12
CA VAL A 471 4.65 -26.68 -23.33
C VAL A 471 3.45 -25.77 -23.54
N ILE A 472 2.69 -25.97 -24.62
CA ILE A 472 1.49 -25.19 -24.93
C ILE A 472 0.28 -26.12 -24.87
N ASP A 473 -0.66 -25.77 -24.02
CA ASP A 473 -1.97 -26.41 -23.91
C ASP A 473 -3.06 -25.47 -24.43
N ALA A 474 -3.76 -25.86 -25.49
CA ALA A 474 -4.86 -25.08 -26.03
C ALA A 474 -6.25 -25.62 -25.64
N GLY A 475 -6.34 -26.75 -24.93
CA GLY A 475 -7.60 -27.41 -24.57
C GLY A 475 -8.57 -27.60 -25.75
N ASN A 476 -8.03 -27.87 -26.95
CA ASN A 476 -8.74 -27.95 -28.23
C ASN A 476 -9.44 -26.64 -28.69
N GLY A 477 -9.13 -25.51 -28.05
CA GLY A 477 -9.61 -24.18 -28.41
C GLY A 477 -8.90 -23.59 -29.63
N ILE A 478 -9.38 -22.43 -30.08
CA ILE A 478 -8.92 -21.78 -31.32
C ILE A 478 -7.47 -21.29 -31.26
N ALA A 479 -6.90 -21.14 -30.05
CA ALA A 479 -5.50 -20.75 -29.86
C ALA A 479 -4.50 -21.80 -30.36
N GLY A 480 -4.91 -23.06 -30.50
CA GLY A 480 -4.03 -24.19 -30.81
C GLY A 480 -3.31 -24.12 -32.15
N GLU A 481 -3.83 -23.39 -33.13
CA GLU A 481 -3.14 -23.20 -34.42
C GLU A 481 -2.06 -22.09 -34.36
N ILE A 482 -2.39 -20.96 -33.73
CA ILE A 482 -1.51 -19.79 -33.74
C ILE A 482 -0.47 -19.81 -32.61
N ALA A 483 -0.82 -20.23 -31.39
CA ALA A 483 0.07 -20.11 -30.25
C ALA A 483 1.37 -20.92 -30.43
N PRO A 484 1.33 -22.20 -30.88
CA PRO A 484 2.54 -22.94 -31.22
C PRO A 484 3.36 -22.28 -32.33
N THR A 485 2.70 -21.81 -33.38
CA THR A 485 3.36 -21.15 -34.53
C THR A 485 4.08 -19.87 -34.09
N LEU A 486 3.41 -19.02 -33.31
CA LEU A 486 3.99 -17.78 -32.78
C LEU A 486 5.21 -18.07 -31.89
N VAL A 487 5.08 -18.98 -30.94
CA VAL A 487 6.14 -19.28 -29.97
C VAL A 487 7.35 -19.93 -30.65
N ARG A 488 7.15 -20.79 -31.65
CA ARG A 488 8.23 -21.29 -32.52
C ARG A 488 8.90 -20.17 -33.32
N THR A 489 8.13 -19.24 -33.86
CA THR A 489 8.66 -18.10 -34.62
C THR A 489 9.53 -17.19 -33.75
N LEU A 490 9.24 -17.13 -32.44
CA LEU A 490 10.07 -16.43 -31.44
C LEU A 490 11.36 -17.18 -31.06
N GLY A 491 11.61 -18.36 -31.64
CA GLY A 491 12.84 -19.14 -31.45
C GLY A 491 12.79 -20.14 -30.29
N CYS A 492 11.60 -20.53 -29.83
CA CYS A 492 11.42 -21.52 -28.77
C CYS A 492 11.17 -22.93 -29.33
N GLU A 493 11.57 -23.95 -28.56
CA GLU A 493 11.11 -25.32 -28.74
C GLU A 493 9.70 -25.46 -28.15
N VAL A 494 8.77 -26.05 -28.90
CA VAL A 494 7.36 -26.14 -28.50
C VAL A 494 6.87 -27.58 -28.48
N ILE A 495 6.35 -27.97 -27.33
CA ILE A 495 5.59 -29.21 -27.13
C ILE A 495 4.11 -28.85 -27.08
N GLU A 496 3.31 -29.51 -27.91
CA GLU A 496 1.89 -29.23 -28.04
C GLU A 496 1.04 -30.23 -27.26
N LEU A 497 0.12 -29.71 -26.44
CA LEU A 497 -0.96 -30.43 -25.82
C LEU A 497 -2.29 -29.90 -26.36
N PHE A 498 -3.09 -30.81 -26.91
CA PHE A 498 -4.46 -30.53 -27.33
C PHE A 498 -4.61 -29.31 -28.26
N CYS A 499 -3.61 -29.04 -29.11
CA CYS A 499 -3.59 -27.91 -30.04
C CYS A 499 -4.45 -28.10 -31.30
N ASN A 500 -4.87 -29.35 -31.60
CA ASN A 500 -5.84 -29.59 -32.66
C ASN A 500 -7.20 -29.01 -32.26
N ILE A 501 -7.73 -28.09 -33.07
CA ILE A 501 -9.01 -27.43 -32.82
C ILE A 501 -10.13 -28.45 -32.91
N ASP A 502 -10.85 -28.63 -31.81
CA ASP A 502 -12.02 -29.52 -31.71
C ASP A 502 -13.04 -28.93 -30.73
N GLY A 503 -14.10 -28.33 -31.28
CA GLY A 503 -15.17 -27.70 -30.52
C GLY A 503 -15.99 -28.63 -29.62
N ARG A 504 -15.71 -29.94 -29.60
CA ARG A 504 -16.24 -30.90 -28.62
C ARG A 504 -15.50 -30.85 -27.29
N PHE A 505 -14.28 -30.31 -27.26
CA PHE A 505 -13.37 -30.27 -26.11
C PHE A 505 -13.17 -31.65 -25.45
N PRO A 506 -12.66 -32.66 -26.19
CA PRO A 506 -12.68 -34.06 -25.76
C PRO A 506 -11.72 -34.42 -24.62
N ASN A 507 -10.73 -33.56 -24.32
CA ASN A 507 -9.70 -33.84 -23.31
C ASN A 507 -10.08 -33.23 -21.96
N HIS A 508 -9.89 -31.92 -21.81
CA HIS A 508 -10.43 -31.12 -20.71
C HIS A 508 -11.06 -29.84 -21.27
N HIS A 509 -11.86 -29.15 -20.45
CA HIS A 509 -12.38 -27.85 -20.85
C HIS A 509 -11.23 -26.82 -20.94
N PRO A 510 -11.24 -25.92 -21.95
CA PRO A 510 -10.24 -24.87 -22.08
C PRO A 510 -10.53 -23.70 -21.13
N ASP A 511 -10.40 -23.96 -19.83
CA ASP A 511 -10.52 -22.99 -18.75
C ASP A 511 -9.30 -23.08 -17.82
N PRO A 512 -8.22 -22.33 -18.11
CA PRO A 512 -6.99 -22.38 -17.33
C PRO A 512 -7.14 -21.76 -15.93
N SER A 513 -8.29 -21.16 -15.60
CA SER A 513 -8.57 -20.68 -14.24
C SER A 513 -8.87 -21.83 -13.25
N LYS A 514 -9.07 -23.05 -13.77
CA LYS A 514 -9.36 -24.24 -12.96
C LYS A 514 -8.11 -25.12 -12.90
N PRO A 515 -7.50 -25.31 -11.72
CA PRO A 515 -6.32 -26.17 -11.58
C PRO A 515 -6.47 -27.59 -12.14
N LYS A 516 -7.69 -28.16 -12.07
CA LYS A 516 -7.98 -29.49 -12.63
C LYS A 516 -7.74 -29.59 -14.15
N ASN A 517 -7.82 -28.48 -14.87
CA ASN A 517 -7.60 -28.42 -16.32
C ASN A 517 -6.12 -28.17 -16.66
N LEU A 518 -5.25 -28.05 -15.65
CA LEU A 518 -3.81 -27.80 -15.83
C LEU A 518 -2.97 -29.04 -15.48
N VAL A 519 -3.61 -30.15 -15.09
CA VAL A 519 -2.92 -31.36 -14.61
C VAL A 519 -2.02 -31.94 -15.70
N ASP A 520 -2.54 -32.05 -16.94
CA ASP A 520 -1.78 -32.57 -18.07
C ASP A 520 -0.63 -31.64 -18.45
N LEU A 521 -0.84 -30.32 -18.40
CA LEU A 521 0.21 -29.33 -18.62
C LEU A 521 1.32 -29.42 -17.57
N ILE A 522 0.98 -29.54 -16.29
CA ILE A 522 1.96 -29.69 -15.20
C ILE A 522 2.77 -30.97 -15.40
N ALA A 523 2.11 -32.09 -15.70
CA ALA A 523 2.77 -33.36 -15.95
C ALA A 523 3.73 -33.29 -17.16
N ALA A 524 3.30 -32.66 -18.25
CA ALA A 524 4.14 -32.50 -19.45
C ALA A 524 5.33 -31.55 -19.22
N VAL A 525 5.15 -30.50 -18.41
CA VAL A 525 6.28 -29.61 -18.03
C VAL A 525 7.35 -30.40 -17.28
N GLU A 526 6.95 -31.26 -16.34
CA GLU A 526 7.85 -32.13 -15.59
C GLU A 526 8.50 -33.20 -16.49
N GLU A 527 7.70 -33.93 -17.26
CA GLU A 527 8.14 -35.01 -18.16
C GLU A 527 9.19 -34.54 -19.17
N HIS A 528 8.94 -33.38 -19.78
CA HIS A 528 9.82 -32.85 -20.82
C HIS A 528 10.91 -31.91 -20.30
N GLN A 529 10.94 -31.66 -18.99
CA GLN A 529 11.83 -30.69 -18.34
C GLN A 529 11.74 -29.32 -19.03
N ALA A 530 10.51 -28.85 -19.25
CA ALA A 530 10.25 -27.59 -19.94
C ALA A 530 10.54 -26.38 -19.03
N ASP A 531 10.92 -25.26 -19.64
CA ASP A 531 11.18 -24.01 -18.92
C ASP A 531 9.87 -23.37 -18.41
N VAL A 532 8.77 -23.53 -19.14
CA VAL A 532 7.46 -22.96 -18.83
C VAL A 532 6.34 -23.71 -19.54
N GLY A 533 5.19 -23.83 -18.87
CA GLY A 533 3.93 -24.29 -19.47
C GLY A 533 2.95 -23.13 -19.66
N LEU A 534 2.29 -23.07 -20.80
CA LEU A 534 1.31 -22.04 -21.17
C LEU A 534 -0.02 -22.70 -21.54
N ALA A 535 -1.09 -22.37 -20.82
CA ALA A 535 -2.44 -22.84 -21.11
C ALA A 535 -3.32 -21.70 -21.63
N PHE A 536 -3.97 -21.87 -22.78
CA PHE A 536 -4.93 -20.91 -23.31
C PHE A 536 -6.36 -21.33 -22.99
N ASP A 537 -7.24 -20.33 -22.85
CA ASP A 537 -8.68 -20.60 -22.82
C ASP A 537 -9.26 -20.76 -24.23
N GLY A 538 -10.55 -21.11 -24.31
CA GLY A 538 -11.17 -21.56 -25.57
C GLY A 538 -11.08 -20.58 -26.74
N ASP A 539 -11.02 -19.27 -26.46
CA ASP A 539 -10.91 -18.21 -27.45
C ASP A 539 -9.59 -17.41 -27.42
N GLY A 540 -8.66 -17.80 -26.53
CA GLY A 540 -7.28 -17.34 -26.52
C GLY A 540 -7.06 -15.93 -25.95
N ASP A 541 -8.00 -15.38 -25.18
CA ASP A 541 -7.84 -14.08 -24.52
C ASP A 541 -7.34 -14.19 -23.08
N ARG A 542 -7.20 -15.41 -22.55
CA ARG A 542 -6.62 -15.68 -21.22
C ARG A 542 -5.49 -16.69 -21.28
N LEU A 543 -4.55 -16.53 -20.34
CA LEU A 543 -3.35 -17.33 -20.22
C LEU A 543 -3.18 -17.87 -18.79
N GLY A 544 -3.09 -19.19 -18.66
CA GLY A 544 -2.54 -19.88 -17.50
C GLY A 544 -1.04 -20.10 -17.69
N VAL A 545 -0.27 -19.97 -16.61
CA VAL A 545 1.19 -20.12 -16.64
C VAL A 545 1.62 -21.11 -15.57
N ILE A 546 2.45 -22.07 -15.96
CA ILE A 546 3.09 -23.07 -15.09
C ILE A 546 4.60 -22.82 -15.13
N ASP A 547 5.24 -22.69 -13.98
CA ASP A 547 6.70 -22.60 -13.92
C ASP A 547 7.38 -23.96 -14.13
N SER A 548 8.70 -23.98 -14.28
CA SER A 548 9.49 -25.20 -14.51
C SER A 548 9.41 -26.23 -13.37
N ASN A 549 8.88 -25.87 -12.21
CA ASN A 549 8.69 -26.76 -11.06
C ASN A 549 7.24 -27.26 -10.96
N GLY A 550 6.38 -26.96 -11.94
CA GLY A 550 4.98 -27.35 -11.95
C GLY A 550 4.06 -26.45 -11.13
N ASN A 551 4.52 -25.29 -10.65
CA ASN A 551 3.66 -24.38 -9.89
C ASN A 551 2.82 -23.49 -10.80
N ILE A 552 1.55 -23.32 -10.45
CA ILE A 552 0.66 -22.35 -11.10
C ILE A 552 1.09 -20.93 -10.72
N ILE A 553 1.36 -20.11 -11.73
CA ILE A 553 1.61 -18.67 -11.57
C ILE A 553 0.33 -17.91 -11.86
N TRP A 554 -0.34 -17.47 -10.79
CA TRP A 554 -1.61 -16.75 -10.89
C TRP A 554 -1.46 -15.37 -11.59
N PRO A 555 -2.52 -14.87 -12.26
CA PRO A 555 -2.45 -13.65 -13.08
C PRO A 555 -2.00 -12.39 -12.33
N ASP A 556 -2.27 -12.27 -11.03
CA ASP A 556 -1.80 -11.17 -10.19
C ASP A 556 -0.27 -11.17 -10.04
N ARG A 557 0.34 -12.35 -9.88
CA ARG A 557 1.80 -12.52 -9.87
C ARG A 557 2.42 -12.30 -11.25
N GLN A 558 1.73 -12.71 -12.32
CA GLN A 558 2.15 -12.36 -13.69
C GLN A 558 2.14 -10.84 -13.88
N MET A 559 1.09 -10.16 -13.39
CA MET A 559 0.96 -8.71 -13.45
C MET A 559 2.10 -8.00 -12.70
N MET A 560 2.56 -8.50 -11.55
CA MET A 560 3.74 -7.93 -10.86
C MET A 560 4.99 -7.97 -11.77
N LEU A 561 5.21 -9.08 -12.48
CA LEU A 561 6.33 -9.22 -13.40
C LEU A 561 6.21 -8.25 -14.60
N PHE A 562 5.02 -8.18 -15.21
CA PHE A 562 4.75 -7.25 -16.32
C PHE A 562 4.90 -5.79 -15.89
N SER A 563 4.33 -5.43 -14.74
CA SER A 563 4.39 -4.07 -14.17
C SER A 563 5.83 -3.65 -13.92
N LYS A 564 6.65 -4.51 -13.32
CA LYS A 564 8.07 -4.24 -13.11
C LYS A 564 8.79 -3.91 -14.43
N PHE A 565 8.52 -4.67 -15.49
CA PHE A 565 9.12 -4.43 -16.80
C PHE A 565 8.62 -3.14 -17.47
N ILE A 566 7.32 -2.88 -17.42
CA ILE A 566 6.69 -1.71 -18.05
C ILE A 566 7.10 -0.42 -17.31
N LEU A 567 7.06 -0.40 -15.98
CA LEU A 567 7.41 0.77 -15.16
C LEU A 567 8.89 1.13 -15.23
N ALA A 568 9.76 0.16 -15.46
CA ALA A 568 11.18 0.44 -15.72
C ALA A 568 11.39 1.29 -16.98
N LYS A 569 10.50 1.16 -17.97
CA LYS A 569 10.52 1.96 -19.21
C LYS A 569 9.63 3.20 -19.15
N ASN A 570 8.58 3.16 -18.32
CA ASN A 570 7.58 4.22 -18.17
C ASN A 570 7.38 4.57 -16.68
N PRO A 571 8.33 5.29 -16.05
CA PRO A 571 8.22 5.63 -14.63
C PRO A 571 6.97 6.45 -14.33
N GLY A 572 6.22 6.05 -13.29
CA GLY A 572 5.00 6.74 -12.86
C GLY A 572 3.74 6.38 -13.65
N ALA A 573 3.80 5.45 -14.61
CA ALA A 573 2.60 4.97 -15.30
C ALA A 573 1.65 4.24 -14.34
N GLU A 574 0.35 4.33 -14.60
CA GLU A 574 -0.67 3.63 -13.83
C GLU A 574 -0.78 2.16 -14.27
N VAL A 575 -1.05 1.26 -13.31
CA VAL A 575 -1.30 -0.16 -13.55
C VAL A 575 -2.70 -0.49 -13.04
N ILE A 576 -3.58 -0.94 -13.94
CA ILE A 576 -4.96 -1.28 -13.62
C ILE A 576 -5.06 -2.78 -13.31
N TYR A 577 -5.72 -3.13 -12.21
CA TYR A 577 -6.01 -4.50 -11.79
C TYR A 577 -7.38 -4.56 -11.08
N ASP A 578 -7.94 -5.76 -10.90
CA ASP A 578 -9.25 -5.93 -10.27
C ASP A 578 -9.14 -6.19 -8.76
N VAL A 579 -10.27 -6.06 -8.05
CA VAL A 579 -10.34 -6.21 -6.58
C VAL A 579 -10.02 -7.63 -6.08
N LYS A 580 -9.83 -8.60 -6.96
CA LYS A 580 -9.45 -9.98 -6.60
C LYS A 580 -7.93 -10.18 -6.56
N CYS A 581 -7.15 -9.26 -7.11
CA CYS A 581 -5.69 -9.35 -7.08
C CYS A 581 -5.15 -9.26 -5.64
N SER A 582 -4.01 -9.92 -5.40
CA SER A 582 -3.29 -9.83 -4.14
C SER A 582 -2.92 -8.39 -3.79
N ARG A 583 -2.98 -8.04 -2.50
CA ARG A 583 -2.49 -6.76 -1.95
C ARG A 583 -0.99 -6.48 -2.19
N ASN A 584 -0.24 -7.49 -2.64
CA ASN A 584 1.18 -7.37 -2.93
C ASN A 584 1.45 -6.66 -4.28
N LEU A 585 0.44 -6.59 -5.16
CA LEU A 585 0.46 -5.80 -6.40
C LEU A 585 0.13 -4.35 -6.07
#